data_AF-A0A7Z9QLE4-F1
#
_entry.id   AF-A0A7Z9QLE4-F1
#
_cell.length_a   1.000
_cell.length_b   1.000
_cell.length_c   1.000
_cell.angle_alpha   90.00
_cell.angle_beta   90.00
_cell.angle_gamma   90.00
#
_symmetry.space_group_name_H-M   'P 1'
#
loop_
_entity.id
_entity.type
_entity.pdbx_description
1 polymer ?
#
loop_
_entity_poly.entity_id
_entity_poly.type
_entity_poly.pdbx_seq_one_letter_code
_entity_poly.pdbx_strand_id
1 'polypeptide(L)'
;MYSEKIMISIKHKFLFVHIPKTGGNSIQQVLKDFSEDDIVCVNHIQDGVERFEVRNSKYNITKHSTYSDYSSIIEPDIFSQLFKVATIRNPWDRAISFYFSPHRGDVTWDRASFSQFLLN
;
A
#
# COMPACT_ATOMS: atom_id res chain seq x y z
N MET A 1 3.42 -12.29 5.13
CA MET A 1 2.46 -11.17 5.07
C MET A 1 3.26 -9.91 5.33
N TYR A 2 3.33 -9.02 4.33
CA TYR A 2 4.17 -7.82 4.38
C TYR A 2 3.52 -6.75 5.26
N SER A 3 4.32 -6.17 6.15
CA SER A 3 3.95 -5.05 7.01
C SER A 3 3.26 -3.91 6.26
N GLU A 4 2.11 -3.49 6.77
CA GLU A 4 1.35 -2.35 6.26
C GLU A 4 1.97 -1.02 6.73
N LYS A 5 3.15 -0.64 6.21
CA LYS A 5 3.59 0.76 6.33
C LYS A 5 2.70 1.63 5.47
N ILE A 6 1.93 2.50 6.13
CA ILE A 6 1.17 3.59 5.55
C ILE A 6 2.17 4.72 5.26
N MET A 7 1.83 5.56 4.29
CA MET A 7 2.84 6.33 3.57
C MET A 7 2.55 7.82 3.67
N ILE A 8 2.32 8.26 4.90
CA ILE A 8 2.08 9.65 5.25
C ILE A 8 3.19 10.17 6.16
N SER A 9 3.57 11.43 5.96
CA SER A 9 4.43 12.16 6.88
C SER A 9 3.94 13.59 6.98
N ILE A 10 3.44 13.99 8.16
CA ILE A 10 3.06 15.37 8.41
C ILE A 10 4.31 16.24 8.51
N LYS A 11 5.36 15.75 9.17
CA LYS A 11 6.68 16.41 9.27
C LYS A 11 7.28 16.74 7.91
N HIS A 12 7.31 15.77 6.99
CA HIS A 12 7.87 15.94 5.65
C HIS A 12 6.83 16.36 4.60
N LYS A 13 5.58 16.59 5.02
CA LYS A 13 4.45 17.06 4.22
C LYS A 13 4.20 16.23 2.96
N PHE A 14 4.18 14.90 3.07
CA PHE A 14 3.84 14.05 1.94
C PHE A 14 2.78 13.00 2.27
N LEU A 15 2.06 12.59 1.23
CA LEU A 15 1.15 11.46 1.22
C LEU A 15 1.41 10.65 -0.05
N PHE A 16 1.81 9.39 0.09
CA PHE A 16 1.88 8.45 -1.01
C PHE A 16 0.68 7.49 -0.99
N VAL A 17 -0.15 7.56 -2.03
CA VAL A 17 -1.31 6.67 -2.19
C VAL A 17 -0.85 5.40 -2.89
N HIS A 18 -0.80 4.30 -2.13
CA HIS A 18 -0.27 3.02 -2.60
C HIS A 18 -1.34 2.22 -3.37
N ILE A 19 -1.40 2.45 -4.68
CA ILE A 19 -2.24 1.67 -5.60
C ILE A 19 -1.66 0.25 -5.74
N PRO A 20 -2.47 -0.82 -5.61
CA PRO A 20 -1.98 -2.19 -5.78
C PRO A 20 -1.34 -2.41 -7.16
N LYS A 21 -0.21 -3.14 -7.19
CA LYS A 21 0.46 -3.66 -8.39
C LYS A 21 1.04 -2.60 -9.35
N THR A 22 1.38 -1.43 -8.82
CA THR A 22 2.01 -0.32 -9.57
C THR A 22 3.49 -0.10 -9.22
N GLY A 23 4.11 -1.03 -8.49
CA GLY A 23 5.48 -0.86 -7.99
C GLY A 23 5.58 -0.07 -6.68
N GLY A 24 4.44 0.16 -6.00
CA GLY A 24 4.40 0.95 -4.77
C GLY A 24 5.25 0.39 -3.62
N ASN A 25 5.55 -0.91 -3.58
CA ASN A 25 6.46 -1.49 -2.59
C ASN A 25 7.88 -0.89 -2.66
N SER A 26 8.38 -0.58 -3.86
CA SER A 26 9.73 0.00 -4.02
C SER A 26 9.77 1.42 -3.47
N ILE A 27 8.73 2.22 -3.75
CA ILE A 27 8.57 3.57 -3.18
C ILE A 27 8.40 3.49 -1.66
N GLN A 28 7.63 2.50 -1.17
CA GLN A 28 7.44 2.23 0.25
C GLN A 28 8.74 1.95 0.97
N GLN A 29 9.63 1.13 0.40
CA GLN A 29 10.92 0.85 1.02
C GLN A 29 11.80 2.09 1.18
N VAL A 30 11.71 3.06 0.26
CA VAL A 30 12.49 4.31 0.32
C VAL A 30 11.89 5.30 1.32
N LEU A 31 10.56 5.41 1.37
CA LEU A 31 9.89 6.39 2.24
C LEU A 31 9.65 5.89 3.67
N LYS A 32 9.89 4.61 3.96
CA LYS A 32 9.59 3.96 5.24
C LYS A 32 10.21 4.62 6.46
N ASP A 33 11.35 5.31 6.29
CA ASP A 33 12.13 5.96 7.36
C ASP A 33 11.73 7.44 7.55
N PHE A 34 10.93 7.97 6.62
CA PHE A 34 10.38 9.34 6.68
C PHE A 34 8.89 9.35 7.07
N SER A 35 8.25 8.17 7.03
CA SER A 35 6.87 7.96 7.50
C SER A 35 6.80 8.10 9.02
N GLU A 36 5.69 8.66 9.51
CA GLU A 36 5.38 8.80 10.94
C GLU A 36 4.68 7.56 11.51
N ASP A 37 4.67 6.44 10.78
CA ASP A 37 4.04 5.22 11.25
C ASP A 37 4.92 4.38 12.17
N ASP A 38 4.28 3.76 13.16
CA ASP A 38 4.92 2.91 14.15
C ASP A 38 5.08 1.47 13.62
N ILE A 39 6.30 0.92 13.71
CA ILE A 39 6.52 -0.51 13.52
C ILE A 39 6.05 -1.26 14.78
N VAL A 40 5.16 -2.23 14.61
CA VAL A 40 4.63 -3.08 15.69
C VAL A 40 4.88 -4.56 15.38
N CYS A 41 5.36 -5.30 16.38
CA CYS A 41 5.48 -6.76 16.35
C CYS A 41 4.34 -7.37 17.17
N VAL A 42 3.27 -7.78 16.50
CA VAL A 42 2.02 -8.28 17.09
C VAL A 42 2.06 -9.80 17.33
N ASN A 43 2.90 -10.55 16.59
CA ASN A 43 3.00 -12.02 16.69
C ASN A 43 4.44 -12.51 16.86
N HIS A 44 4.62 -13.68 17.48
CA HIS A 44 5.91 -14.33 17.77
C HIS A 44 6.69 -14.84 16.53
N ILE A 45 6.10 -14.71 15.34
CA ILE A 45 6.72 -15.04 14.03
C ILE A 45 7.32 -13.77 13.37
N GLN A 46 7.11 -12.59 13.98
CA GLN A 46 7.56 -11.29 13.46
C GLN A 46 8.95 -10.96 14.04
N ASP A 47 9.93 -10.75 13.15
CA ASP A 47 11.34 -10.53 13.48
C ASP A 47 11.72 -9.03 13.54
N GLY A 48 10.79 -8.13 13.23
CA GLY A 48 11.03 -6.68 13.26
C GLY A 48 11.88 -6.15 12.11
N VAL A 49 12.37 -7.01 11.21
CA VAL A 49 13.29 -6.66 10.13
C VAL A 49 12.67 -6.94 8.76
N GLU A 50 12.10 -8.14 8.57
CA GLU A 50 11.45 -8.59 7.33
C GLU A 50 9.96 -8.95 7.55
N ARG A 51 9.60 -9.32 8.78
CA ARG A 51 8.24 -9.67 9.21
C ARG A 51 7.84 -8.78 10.37
N PHE A 52 7.03 -7.77 10.10
CA PHE A 52 6.49 -6.86 11.09
C PHE A 52 5.09 -6.38 10.62
N GLU A 53 4.33 -5.73 11.49
CA GLU A 53 3.17 -4.92 11.13
C GLU A 53 3.53 -3.46 11.32
N VAL A 54 2.86 -2.56 10.61
CA VAL A 54 2.99 -1.12 10.85
C VAL A 54 1.61 -0.54 11.01
N ARG A 55 1.47 0.37 11.97
CA ARG A 55 0.23 1.05 12.27
C ARG A 55 0.54 2.51 12.47
N ASN A 56 -0.31 3.37 11.93
CA ASN A 56 -0.33 4.77 12.33
C ASN A 56 -1.22 4.86 13.58
N SER A 57 -0.63 5.10 14.75
CA SER A 57 -1.36 5.19 16.03
C SER A 57 -2.36 6.35 16.07
N LYS A 58 -2.19 7.35 15.19
CA LYS A 58 -3.02 8.56 15.09
C LYS A 58 -4.14 8.44 14.06
N TYR A 59 -3.93 7.71 12.97
CA TYR A 59 -4.88 7.60 11.87
C TYR A 59 -5.17 6.13 11.54
N ASN A 60 -6.43 5.70 11.65
CA ASN A 60 -6.86 4.34 11.34
C ASN A 60 -6.89 4.08 9.82
N ILE A 61 -5.71 3.98 9.22
CA ILE A 61 -5.49 3.88 7.77
C ILE A 61 -4.86 2.52 7.48
N THR A 62 -4.99 2.03 6.25
CA THR A 62 -4.35 0.78 5.80
C THR A 62 -3.56 1.04 4.51
N LYS A 63 -2.70 0.10 4.13
CA LYS A 63 -1.80 0.27 2.97
C LYS A 63 -2.52 0.66 1.68
N HIS A 64 -3.72 0.13 1.44
CA HIS A 64 -4.50 0.38 0.22
C HIS A 64 -5.63 1.39 0.42
N SER A 65 -5.59 2.18 1.50
CA SER A 65 -6.49 3.30 1.67
C SER A 65 -6.44 4.22 0.46
N THR A 66 -7.64 4.57 0.00
CA THR A 66 -7.85 5.45 -1.15
C THR A 66 -7.57 6.89 -0.76
N TYR A 67 -7.43 7.77 -1.75
CA TYR A 67 -7.36 9.21 -1.53
C TYR A 67 -8.52 9.71 -0.64
N SER A 68 -9.74 9.21 -0.89
CA SER A 68 -10.92 9.59 -0.14
C SER A 68 -10.83 9.19 1.33
N ASP A 69 -10.28 8.01 1.63
CA ASP A 69 -10.07 7.54 3.00
C ASP A 69 -9.08 8.44 3.75
N TYR A 70 -8.00 8.88 3.09
CA TYR A 70 -7.08 9.85 3.69
C TYR A 70 -7.76 11.20 3.93
N SER A 71 -8.54 11.69 2.96
CA SER A 71 -9.21 12.99 3.06
C SER A 71 -10.32 13.06 4.11
N SER A 72 -10.91 11.92 4.47
CA SER A 72 -11.96 11.84 5.50
C SER A 72 -11.42 11.71 6.91
N ILE A 73 -10.17 11.23 7.06
CA ILE A 73 -9.53 10.97 8.36
C ILE A 73 -8.57 12.09 8.77
N ILE A 74 -7.92 12.76 7.82
CA ILE A 74 -6.93 13.82 8.08
C ILE A 74 -7.60 15.18 8.09
N GLU A 75 -7.25 16.02 9.07
CA GLU A 75 -7.74 17.40 9.15
C GLU A 75 -7.52 18.16 7.82
N PRO A 76 -8.53 18.88 7.30
CA PRO A 76 -8.48 19.49 5.97
C PRO A 76 -7.29 20.41 5.73
N ASP A 77 -6.93 21.23 6.74
CA ASP A 77 -5.82 22.17 6.63
C ASP A 77 -4.47 21.46 6.52
N ILE A 78 -4.29 20.35 7.26
CA ILE A 78 -3.10 19.51 7.17
C ILE A 78 -3.09 18.80 5.82
N PHE A 79 -4.20 18.16 5.44
CA PHE A 79 -4.32 17.39 4.21
C PHE A 79 -4.04 18.25 2.97
N SER A 80 -4.53 19.49 2.94
CA SER A 80 -4.29 20.43 1.84
C SER A 80 -2.80 20.73 1.62
N GLN A 81 -2.00 20.75 2.69
CA GLN A 81 -0.56 21.05 2.66
C GLN A 81 0.32 19.85 2.26
N LEU A 82 -0.22 18.64 2.25
CA LEU A 82 0.55 17.45 1.86
C LEU A 82 0.80 17.44 0.34
N PHE A 83 2.04 17.16 -0.03
CA PHE A 83 2.40 16.75 -1.39
C PHE A 83 1.90 15.32 -1.64
N LYS A 84 0.97 15.16 -2.58
CA LYS A 84 0.25 13.90 -2.81
C LYS A 84 0.81 13.23 -4.06
N VAL A 85 1.28 12.00 -3.92
CA VAL A 85 1.94 11.25 -4.98
C VAL A 85 1.39 9.83 -5.06
N ALA A 86 1.35 9.27 -6.27
CA ALA A 86 0.99 7.89 -6.50
C ALA A 86 1.83 7.33 -7.66
N THR A 87 1.97 6.01 -7.69
CA THR A 87 2.53 5.31 -8.85
C THR A 87 1.41 4.66 -9.63
N ILE A 88 1.46 4.78 -10.95
CA ILE A 88 0.49 4.17 -11.86
C ILE A 88 1.19 3.16 -12.77
N ARG A 89 0.40 2.29 -13.40
CA ARG A 89 0.85 1.29 -14.37
C ARG A 89 -0.19 1.16 -15.46
N ASN A 90 0.22 0.75 -16.66
CA ASN A 90 -0.71 0.39 -17.73
C ASN A 90 -1.80 -0.56 -17.18
N PRO A 91 -3.09 -0.33 -17.47
CA PRO A 91 -4.18 -1.13 -16.89
C PRO A 91 -4.07 -2.63 -17.18
N TRP A 92 -3.65 -3.02 -18.38
CA TRP A 92 -3.50 -4.43 -18.77
C TRP A 92 -2.32 -5.09 -18.06
N ASP A 93 -1.18 -4.43 -17.99
CA ASP A 93 -0.02 -4.93 -17.24
C ASP A 93 -0.33 -5.06 -15.74
N ARG A 94 -1.10 -4.10 -15.20
CA ARG A 94 -1.56 -4.14 -13.81
C ARG A 94 -2.49 -5.33 -13.59
N ALA A 95 -3.44 -5.58 -14.51
CA ALA A 95 -4.34 -6.73 -14.43
C ALA A 95 -3.59 -8.06 -14.49
N ILE A 96 -2.62 -8.21 -15.40
CA ILE A 96 -1.75 -9.40 -15.47
C ILE A 96 -0.96 -9.57 -14.17
N SER A 97 -0.35 -8.49 -13.65
CA SER A 97 0.38 -8.55 -12.39
C SER A 97 -0.50 -8.94 -11.20
N PHE A 98 -1.77 -8.53 -11.22
CA PHE A 98 -2.76 -8.90 -10.22
C PHE A 98 -3.18 -10.38 -10.37
N TYR A 99 -3.34 -10.86 -11.61
CA TYR A 99 -3.66 -12.25 -11.91
C TYR A 99 -2.61 -13.20 -11.33
N PHE A 100 -1.32 -12.90 -11.47
CA PHE A 100 -0.22 -13.69 -10.90
C PHE A 100 0.19 -13.25 -9.49
N SER A 101 -0.67 -12.53 -8.76
CA SER A 101 -0.31 -12.03 -7.43
C SER A 101 -0.21 -13.18 -6.41
N PRO A 102 0.81 -13.20 -5.51
CA PRO A 102 1.00 -14.29 -4.54
C PRO A 102 -0.20 -14.55 -3.62
N HIS A 103 -1.07 -13.57 -3.41
CA HIS A 103 -2.31 -13.72 -2.63
C HIS A 103 -3.31 -14.69 -3.29
N ARG A 104 -3.12 -15.02 -4.58
CA ARG A 104 -3.92 -15.98 -5.33
C ARG A 104 -3.29 -17.38 -5.36
N GLY A 105 -2.14 -17.59 -4.71
CA GLY A 105 -1.37 -18.84 -4.74
C GLY A 105 -0.58 -19.04 -6.03
N ASP A 106 -0.14 -20.27 -6.26
CA ASP A 106 0.58 -20.66 -7.47
C ASP A 106 -0.39 -20.72 -8.66
N VAL A 107 -0.47 -19.63 -9.41
CA VAL A 107 -1.32 -19.51 -10.59
C VAL A 107 -0.52 -19.89 -11.84
N THR A 108 -0.88 -21.00 -12.47
CA THR A 108 -0.44 -21.31 -13.84
C THR A 108 -1.26 -20.51 -14.84
N TRP A 109 -0.64 -20.07 -15.93
CA TRP A 109 -1.35 -19.35 -16.99
C TRP A 109 -2.47 -20.20 -17.59
N ASP A 110 -3.69 -19.65 -17.58
CA ASP A 110 -4.83 -20.16 -18.34
C ASP A 110 -5.66 -18.99 -18.87
N ARG A 111 -5.97 -19.03 -20.17
CA ARG A 111 -6.68 -17.94 -20.84
C ARG A 111 -8.11 -17.80 -20.34
N ALA A 112 -8.83 -18.91 -20.15
CA ALA A 112 -10.22 -18.87 -19.70
C ALA A 112 -10.32 -18.30 -18.27
N SER A 113 -9.41 -18.72 -17.40
CA SER A 113 -9.25 -18.21 -16.04
C SER A 113 -8.89 -16.73 -16.02
N PHE A 114 -7.97 -16.26 -16.88
CA PHE A 114 -7.67 -14.83 -16.97
C PHE A 114 -8.86 -14.02 -17.48
N SER A 115 -9.58 -14.51 -18.48
CA SER A 115 -10.81 -13.86 -18.96
C SER A 115 -11.87 -13.77 -17.86
N GLN A 116 -12.08 -14.83 -17.07
CA GLN A 116 -13.00 -14.79 -15.93
C GLN A 116 -12.54 -13.81 -14.84
N PHE A 117 -11.22 -13.74 -14.59
CA PHE A 117 -10.64 -12.81 -13.63
C PHE A 117 -10.91 -11.34 -13.99
N LEU A 118 -10.91 -10.99 -15.29
CA LEU A 118 -11.18 -9.62 -15.74
C LEU A 118 -12.65 -9.20 -15.60
N LEU A 119 -13.57 -10.16 -15.42
CA LEU A 119 -15.01 -9.92 -15.34
C LEU A 119 -15.54 -9.84 -13.90
N ASN A 120 -14.73 -10.20 -12.91
CA ASN A 120 -15.03 -10.12 -11.48
C ASN A 120 -14.48 -8.84 -10.86
#